data_AF-A0A3G7TSZ4-F1
#
_entry.id   AF-A0A3G7TSZ4-F1
#
_cell.length_a   1.000
_cell.length_b   1.000
_cell.length_c   1.000
_cell.angle_alpha   90.00
_cell.angle_beta   90.00
_cell.angle_gamma   90.00
#
_symmetry.space_group_name_H-M   'P 1'
#
loop_
_entity.id
_entity.type
_entity.pdbx_description
1 polymer ?
#
loop_
_entity_poly.entity_id
_entity_poly.type
_entity_poly.pdbx_seq_one_letter_code
_entity_poly.pdbx_strand_id
1 'polypeptide(L)'
;MPDTDSLTLRRLLSLKQRREQSLRAALSALARQESQLQDSIARSLQQRRQLWRQWRECCEVSQVLDHRALRDLKIELAQYHQQDHAMSERLEALHAEQQRIHGEQAQGQVQLRKLLVEQEKLNWLLE
;
A
#
# COMPACT_ATOMS: atom_id res chain seq x y z
N MET A 1 40.86 -14.53 -30.51
CA MET A 1 39.74 -15.06 -29.71
C MET A 1 38.64 -14.01 -29.53
N PRO A 2 38.05 -13.45 -30.62
CA PRO A 2 36.95 -12.47 -30.52
C PRO A 2 35.58 -13.12 -30.19
N ASP A 3 35.40 -14.41 -30.47
CA ASP A 3 34.10 -15.09 -30.34
C ASP A 3 33.68 -15.35 -28.88
N THR A 4 34.64 -15.55 -27.98
CA THR A 4 34.39 -15.78 -26.56
C THR A 4 33.89 -14.53 -25.83
N ASP A 5 34.37 -13.35 -26.22
CA ASP A 5 33.99 -12.08 -25.60
C ASP A 5 32.58 -11.68 -26.04
N SER A 6 32.25 -11.86 -27.32
CA SER A 6 30.90 -11.66 -27.86
C SER A 6 29.88 -12.61 -27.20
N LEU A 7 30.23 -13.90 -27.02
CA LEU A 7 29.39 -14.86 -26.31
C LEU A 7 29.16 -14.46 -24.85
N THR A 8 30.18 -13.94 -24.17
CA THR A 8 30.09 -13.51 -22.78
C THR A 8 29.19 -12.28 -22.63
N LEU A 9 29.33 -11.29 -23.51
CA LEU A 9 28.48 -10.09 -23.55
C LEU A 9 27.02 -10.44 -23.86
N ARG A 10 26.75 -11.34 -24.81
CA ARG A 10 25.38 -11.83 -25.11
C ARG A 10 24.75 -12.55 -23.91
N ARG A 11 25.52 -13.37 -23.20
CA ARG A 11 25.05 -14.03 -21.96
C ARG A 11 24.73 -12.99 -20.88
N LEU A 12 25.60 -12.00 -20.68
CA LEU A 12 25.38 -10.92 -19.72
C LEU A 12 24.11 -10.13 -20.04
N LEU A 13 23.90 -9.77 -21.31
CA LEU A 13 22.70 -9.09 -21.78
C LEU A 13 21.43 -9.91 -21.47
N SER A 14 21.44 -11.21 -21.78
CA SER A 14 20.30 -12.09 -21.49
C SER A 14 19.97 -12.17 -19.99
N LEU A 15 20.98 -12.15 -19.12
CA LEU A 15 20.80 -12.12 -17.67
C LEU A 15 20.19 -10.80 -17.21
N LYS A 16 20.63 -9.67 -17.79
CA LYS A 16 20.07 -8.34 -17.49
C LYS A 16 18.61 -8.25 -17.93
N GLN A 17 18.28 -8.72 -19.13
CA GLN A 17 16.90 -8.77 -19.63
C GLN A 17 15.98 -9.60 -18.73
N ARG A 18 16.44 -10.76 -18.25
CA ARG A 18 15.66 -11.56 -17.28
C ARG A 18 15.44 -10.81 -15.97
N ARG A 19 16.47 -10.15 -15.44
CA ARG A 19 16.35 -9.33 -14.22
C ARG A 19 15.40 -8.15 -14.41
N GLU A 20 15.40 -7.53 -15.58
CA GLU A 20 14.43 -6.49 -15.97
C GLU A 20 12.99 -7.00 -15.89
N GLN A 21 12.73 -8.14 -16.52
CA GLN A 21 11.39 -8.75 -16.56
C GLN A 21 10.90 -9.08 -15.15
N SER A 22 11.76 -9.69 -14.33
CA SER A 22 11.44 -9.96 -12.92
C SER A 22 11.14 -8.68 -12.14
N LEU A 23 11.92 -7.61 -12.35
CA LEU A 23 11.71 -6.34 -11.65
C LEU A 23 10.43 -5.64 -12.09
N ARG A 24 10.10 -5.68 -13.39
CA ARG A 24 8.82 -5.18 -13.91
C ARG A 24 7.64 -5.96 -13.34
N ALA A 25 7.76 -7.29 -13.24
CA ALA A 25 6.74 -8.12 -12.61
C ALA A 25 6.54 -7.75 -11.13
N ALA A 26 7.63 -7.56 -10.38
CA ALA A 26 7.56 -7.12 -8.98
C ALA A 26 6.91 -5.74 -8.84
N LEU A 27 7.28 -4.76 -9.68
CA LEU A 27 6.64 -3.44 -9.71
C LEU A 27 5.14 -3.53 -10.03
N SER A 28 4.75 -4.40 -10.96
CA SER A 28 3.33 -4.62 -11.28
C SER A 28 2.56 -5.24 -10.11
N ALA A 29 3.19 -6.13 -9.35
CA ALA A 29 2.60 -6.71 -8.14
C ALA A 29 2.43 -5.66 -7.04
N LEU A 30 3.44 -4.81 -6.84
CA LEU A 30 3.36 -3.67 -5.91
C LEU A 30 2.25 -2.69 -6.29
N ALA A 31 2.07 -2.39 -7.58
CA ALA A 31 0.97 -1.53 -8.04
C ALA A 31 -0.42 -2.13 -7.76
N ARG A 32 -0.57 -3.46 -7.90
CA ARG A 32 -1.82 -4.15 -7.54
C ARG A 32 -2.07 -4.12 -6.04
N GLN A 33 -1.03 -4.34 -5.23
CA GLN A 33 -1.13 -4.24 -3.76
C GLN A 33 -1.51 -2.84 -3.32
N GLU A 34 -0.93 -1.81 -3.94
CA GLU A 34 -1.29 -0.41 -3.67
C GLU A 34 -2.78 -0.14 -3.95
N SER A 35 -3.30 -0.59 -5.10
CA SER A 35 -4.72 -0.45 -5.42
C SER A 35 -5.62 -1.13 -4.38
N GLN A 36 -5.26 -2.34 -3.93
CA GLN A 36 -5.99 -3.06 -2.88
C GLN A 36 -5.95 -2.33 -1.52
N LEU A 37 -4.82 -1.70 -1.18
CA LEU A 37 -4.68 -0.88 0.02
C LEU A 37 -5.55 0.38 -0.07
N GLN A 38 -5.54 1.07 -1.22
CA GLN A 38 -6.38 2.25 -1.43
C GLN A 38 -7.87 1.91 -1.25
N ASP A 39 -8.33 0.79 -1.82
CA ASP A 39 -9.70 0.29 -1.60
C ASP A 39 -9.98 0.00 -0.12
N SER A 40 -9.01 -0.60 0.58
CA SER A 40 -9.13 -0.93 2.01
C SER A 40 -9.19 0.32 2.90
N ILE A 41 -8.40 1.34 2.58
CA ILE A 41 -8.43 2.65 3.25
C ILE A 41 -9.78 3.32 2.99
N ALA A 42 -10.25 3.35 1.74
CA ALA A 42 -11.52 3.96 1.39
C ALA A 42 -12.69 3.31 2.14
N ARG A 43 -12.73 1.97 2.22
CA ARG A 43 -13.73 1.22 3.00
C ARG A 43 -13.66 1.54 4.49
N SER A 44 -12.46 1.55 5.07
CA SER A 44 -12.27 1.88 6.49
C SER A 44 -12.71 3.31 6.81
N LEU A 45 -12.40 4.28 5.95
CA LEU A 45 -12.88 5.66 6.09
C LEU A 45 -14.40 5.77 5.98
N GLN A 46 -15.02 5.01 5.08
CA GLN A 46 -16.48 4.97 4.96
C GLN A 46 -17.12 4.38 6.24
N GLN A 47 -16.59 3.29 6.76
CA GLN A 47 -17.04 2.68 8.01
C GLN A 47 -16.91 3.65 9.18
N ARG A 48 -15.77 4.33 9.30
CA ARG A 48 -15.54 5.36 10.33
C ARG A 48 -16.54 6.51 10.22
N ARG A 49 -16.84 6.99 9.00
CA ARG A 49 -17.87 8.03 8.79
C ARG A 49 -19.26 7.57 9.23
N GLN A 50 -19.61 6.31 8.97
CA GLN A 50 -20.88 5.75 9.42
C GLN A 50 -20.94 5.66 10.95
N LEU A 51 -19.87 5.18 11.58
CA LEU A 51 -19.73 5.15 13.04
C LEU A 51 -19.95 6.53 13.66
N TRP A 52 -19.35 7.57 13.06
CA TRP A 52 -19.51 8.95 13.51
C TRP A 52 -20.91 9.53 13.30
N ARG A 53 -21.69 9.00 12.36
CA ARG A 53 -23.11 9.39 12.22
C ARG A 53 -23.92 8.74 13.33
N GLN A 54 -23.77 7.44 13.52
CA GLN A 54 -24.44 6.69 14.59
C GLN A 54 -24.14 7.25 15.98
N TRP A 55 -22.87 7.57 16.25
CA TRP A 55 -22.48 8.19 17.50
C TRP A 55 -23.15 9.56 17.69
N ARG A 56 -23.21 10.40 16.66
CA ARG A 56 -23.92 11.69 16.76
C ARG A 56 -25.41 11.54 16.98
N GLU A 57 -26.06 10.62 16.26
CA GLU A 57 -27.49 10.30 16.44
C GLU A 57 -27.77 9.83 17.88
N CYS A 58 -26.88 9.01 18.45
CA CYS A 58 -26.95 8.55 19.84
C CYS A 58 -26.82 9.73 20.85
N CYS A 59 -25.96 10.70 20.56
CA CYS A 59 -25.76 11.89 21.40
C CYS A 59 -26.90 12.92 21.27
N GLU A 60 -27.67 12.93 20.19
CA GLU A 60 -28.80 13.85 19.98
C GLU A 60 -30.04 13.51 20.81
N VAL A 61 -30.04 12.39 21.55
CA VAL A 61 -31.12 11.98 22.44
C VAL A 61 -31.28 12.98 23.59
N SER A 62 -32.21 13.93 23.43
CA SER A 62 -32.59 14.92 24.44
C SER A 62 -33.80 14.45 25.26
N GLN A 63 -33.64 13.33 25.97
CA GLN A 63 -34.68 12.75 26.82
C GLN A 63 -34.24 12.71 28.28
N VAL A 64 -35.20 12.80 29.20
CA VAL A 64 -34.93 12.54 30.62
C VAL A 64 -34.73 11.04 30.78
N LEU A 65 -33.47 10.63 30.93
CA LEU A 65 -33.09 9.22 31.07
C LEU A 65 -33.22 8.81 32.54
N ASP A 66 -33.79 7.62 32.77
CA ASP A 66 -33.66 6.98 34.07
C ASP A 66 -32.21 6.48 34.29
N HIS A 67 -31.91 6.02 35.51
CA HIS A 67 -30.56 5.59 35.86
C HIS A 67 -30.06 4.43 34.98
N ARG A 68 -30.94 3.52 34.56
CA ARG A 68 -30.58 2.35 33.75
C ARG A 68 -30.28 2.78 32.31
N ALA A 69 -31.17 3.57 31.72
CA ALA A 69 -31.01 4.13 30.37
C ALA A 69 -29.76 5.01 30.28
N LEU A 70 -29.44 5.80 31.31
CA LEU A 70 -28.20 6.57 31.36
C LEU A 70 -26.95 5.68 31.44
N ARG A 71 -27.00 4.56 32.18
CA ARG A 71 -25.90 3.59 32.25
C ARG A 71 -25.69 2.92 30.89
N ASP A 72 -26.76 2.48 30.25
CA ASP A 72 -26.71 1.82 28.95
C ASP A 72 -26.16 2.76 27.88
N LEU A 73 -26.60 4.04 27.88
CA LEU A 73 -26.05 5.08 27.00
C LEU A 73 -24.55 5.29 27.20
N LYS A 74 -24.07 5.35 28.46
CA LYS A 74 -22.62 5.49 28.74
C LYS A 74 -21.82 4.32 28.18
N ILE A 75 -22.35 3.10 28.28
CA ILE A 75 -21.71 1.91 27.73
C ILE A 75 -21.64 2.01 26.20
N GLU A 76 -22.74 2.40 25.55
CA GLU A 76 -22.81 2.56 24.10
C GLU A 76 -21.81 3.62 23.60
N LEU A 77 -21.75 4.78 24.26
CA LEU A 77 -20.78 5.85 23.93
C LEU A 77 -19.33 5.39 24.12
N ALA A 78 -19.05 4.62 25.17
CA ALA A 78 -17.71 4.04 25.38
C ALA A 78 -17.35 3.05 24.26
N GLN A 79 -18.32 2.26 23.77
CA GLN A 79 -18.12 1.34 22.65
C GLN A 79 -17.83 2.11 21.34
N TYR A 80 -18.57 3.18 21.03
CA TYR A 80 -18.27 4.03 19.86
C TYR A 80 -16.86 4.60 19.92
N HIS A 81 -16.44 5.11 21.08
CA HIS A 81 -15.09 5.62 21.28
C HIS A 81 -14.02 4.54 21.06
N GLN A 82 -14.21 3.34 21.63
CA GLN A 82 -13.28 2.22 21.43
C GLN A 82 -13.20 1.79 19.96
N GLN A 83 -14.33 1.74 19.26
CA GLN A 83 -14.39 1.39 17.84
C GLN A 83 -13.71 2.45 16.97
N ASP A 84 -13.88 3.74 17.26
CA ASP A 84 -13.19 4.81 16.53
C ASP A 84 -11.67 4.75 16.73
N HIS A 85 -11.25 4.47 17.96
CA HIS A 85 -9.83 4.32 18.28
C HIS A 85 -9.20 3.15 17.51
N ALA A 86 -9.82 1.96 17.56
CA ALA A 86 -9.34 0.79 16.82
C ALA A 86 -9.33 1.02 15.29
N MET A 87 -10.32 1.74 14.76
CA MET A 87 -10.35 2.11 13.33
C MET A 87 -9.24 3.10 12.98
N SER A 88 -8.89 4.01 13.89
CA SER A 88 -7.80 4.97 13.70
C SER A 88 -6.45 4.27 13.66
N GLU A 89 -6.17 3.37 14.62
CA GLU A 89 -4.96 2.54 14.63
C GLU A 89 -4.83 1.71 13.34
N ARG A 90 -5.94 1.11 12.89
CA ARG A 90 -5.95 0.35 11.64
C ARG A 90 -5.66 1.23 10.42
N LEU A 91 -6.23 2.44 10.38
CA LEU A 91 -5.96 3.40 9.30
C LEU A 91 -4.51 3.85 9.29
N GLU A 92 -3.91 4.11 10.45
CA GLU A 92 -2.49 4.43 10.58
C GLU A 92 -1.62 3.30 10.05
N ALA A 93 -1.93 2.04 10.41
CA ALA A 93 -1.22 0.87 9.89
C ALA A 93 -1.34 0.75 8.36
N LEU A 94 -2.53 0.99 7.80
CA LEU A 94 -2.74 0.96 6.34
C LEU A 94 -1.96 2.08 5.62
N HIS A 95 -1.89 3.28 6.21
CA HIS A 95 -1.10 4.37 5.65
C HIS A 95 0.40 4.13 5.74
N ALA A 96 0.89 3.54 6.85
CA ALA A 96 2.29 3.14 6.97
C ALA A 96 2.67 2.09 5.91
N GLU A 97 1.78 1.12 5.67
CA GLU A 97 1.97 0.11 4.63
C GLU A 97 1.96 0.73 3.22
N GLN A 98 1.06 1.69 2.96
CA GLN A 98 1.04 2.43 1.70
C GLN A 98 2.37 3.18 1.46
N GLN A 99 2.90 3.84 2.49
CA GLN A 99 4.19 4.53 2.42
C GLN A 99 5.34 3.55 2.15
N ARG A 100 5.32 2.37 2.77
CA ARG A 100 6.30 1.30 2.51
C ARG A 100 6.28 0.89 1.03
N ILE A 101 5.10 0.62 0.48
CA ILE A 101 4.95 0.22 -0.93
C ILE A 101 5.43 1.32 -1.87
N HIS A 102 5.11 2.59 -1.60
CA HIS A 102 5.63 3.71 -2.40
C HIS A 102 7.15 3.79 -2.38
N GLY A 103 7.77 3.58 -1.21
CA GLY A 103 9.23 3.49 -1.08
C GLY A 103 9.81 2.37 -1.95
N GLU A 104 9.22 1.18 -1.89
CA GLU A 104 9.67 0.01 -2.67
C GLU A 104 9.49 0.21 -4.18
N GLN A 105 8.37 0.78 -4.61
CA GLN A 105 8.14 1.14 -6.01
C GLN A 105 9.18 2.15 -6.50
N ALA A 106 9.46 3.20 -5.72
CA ALA A 106 10.46 4.21 -6.08
C ALA A 106 11.86 3.59 -6.22
N GLN A 107 12.25 2.75 -5.27
CA GLN A 107 13.53 2.03 -5.34
C GLN A 107 13.58 1.09 -6.55
N GLY A 108 12.53 0.33 -6.81
CA GLY A 108 12.43 -0.56 -7.96
C GLY A 108 12.50 0.18 -9.30
N GLN A 109 11.86 1.36 -9.40
CA GLN A 109 11.95 2.21 -10.60
C GLN A 109 13.37 2.71 -10.84
N VAL A 110 14.09 3.12 -9.79
CA VAL A 110 15.50 3.52 -9.90
C VAL A 110 16.37 2.36 -10.38
N GLN A 111 16.17 1.16 -9.82
CA GLN A 111 16.90 -0.03 -10.25
C GLN A 111 16.60 -0.39 -11.71
N LEU A 112 15.33 -0.28 -12.13
CA LEU A 112 14.92 -0.56 -13.50
C LEU A 112 15.61 0.38 -14.49
N ARG A 113 15.64 1.69 -14.20
CA ARG A 113 16.33 2.69 -15.03
C ARG A 113 17.82 2.37 -15.17
N LYS A 114 18.51 2.06 -14.06
CA LYS A 114 19.93 1.67 -14.10
C LYS A 114 20.15 0.45 -15.00
N LEU A 115 19.29 -0.55 -14.86
CA LEU A 115 19.41 -1.79 -15.58
C LEU A 115 19.15 -1.62 -17.10
N LEU A 116 18.24 -0.73 -17.49
CA LEU A 116 18.02 -0.38 -18.90
C LEU A 116 19.25 0.31 -19.51
N VAL A 117 19.83 1.29 -18.81
CA VAL A 117 21.06 1.97 -19.24
C VAL A 117 22.23 0.99 -19.39
N GLU A 118 22.35 0.03 -18.47
CA GLU A 118 23.37 -1.03 -18.58
C GLU A 118 23.15 -1.94 -19.78
N GLN A 119 21.89 -2.28 -20.10
CA GLN A 119 21.58 -3.06 -21.30
C GLN A 119 21.90 -2.31 -22.59
N GLU A 120 21.55 -1.03 -22.67
CA GLU A 120 21.88 -0.18 -23.82
C GLU A 120 23.39 -0.13 -24.08
N LYS A 121 24.20 -0.01 -23.02
CA LYS A 121 25.67 -0.08 -23.11
C LYS A 121 26.15 -1.43 -23.65
N LEU A 122 25.55 -2.53 -23.21
CA LEU A 122 25.91 -3.87 -23.69
C LEU A 122 25.51 -4.10 -25.14
N ASN A 123 24.37 -3.56 -25.56
CA ASN A 123 23.95 -3.59 -26.96
C ASN A 123 24.96 -2.84 -27.83
N TRP A 124 25.37 -1.63 -27.42
CA TRP A 124 26.38 -0.85 -28.15
C TRP A 124 27.74 -1.55 -28.26
N LEU A 125 28.14 -2.35 -27.26
CA LEU A 125 29.38 -3.14 -27.30
C LEU A 125 29.27 -4.41 -28.17
N LEU A 126 28.06 -4.81 -28.55
CA LEU A 126 27.77 -5.99 -29.37
C LEU A 126 27.49 -5.63 -30.84
N GLU A 127 27.23 -4.35 -31.12
CA GLU A 127 27.15 -3.73 -32.46
C GLU A 127 28.54 -3.50 -33.05
#